data_AF-A0A353P1L2-F1
#
_entry.id   AF-A0A353P1L2-F1
#
_cell.length_a   1.000
_cell.length_b   1.000
_cell.length_c   1.000
_cell.angle_alpha   90.00
_cell.angle_beta   90.00
_cell.angle_gamma   90.00
#
_symmetry.space_group_name_H-M   'P 1'
#
loop_
_entity.id
_entity.type
_entity.pdbx_description
1 polymer ?
#
loop_
_entity_poly.entity_id
_entity_poly.type
_entity_poly.pdbx_seq_one_letter_code
_entity_poly.pdbx_strand_id
1 'polypeptide(L)'
;MSKKDFSGIRTNKELPDWHNVTIPEDIKDMLDDYTESLNSMLDELEKNTLSYESGNRGKENTDSIKRVLHKIKGEASMVGIEEITELTHQTEFAFEELNENQRPDMLLKYKDWVCKAIDTMAQQV
;
A
#
# COMPACT_ATOMS: atom_id res chain seq x y z
N MET A 1 4.58 -12.72 -17.44
CA MET A 1 5.41 -11.92 -16.51
C MET A 1 5.57 -12.71 -15.22
N SER A 2 6.78 -12.80 -14.67
CA SER A 2 6.99 -13.40 -13.35
C SER A 2 6.30 -12.51 -12.32
N LYS A 3 5.33 -13.04 -11.56
CA LYS A 3 4.72 -12.28 -10.46
C LYS A 3 5.83 -11.91 -9.47
N LYS A 4 5.93 -10.63 -9.12
CA LYS A 4 6.87 -10.16 -8.09
C LYS A 4 6.42 -10.71 -6.74
N ASP A 5 7.39 -11.16 -5.95
CA ASP A 5 7.11 -11.70 -4.62
C ASP A 5 7.09 -10.59 -3.57
N PHE A 6 5.90 -10.22 -3.11
CA PHE A 6 5.71 -9.26 -2.02
C PHE A 6 5.52 -9.92 -0.65
N SER A 7 5.69 -11.25 -0.54
CA SER A 7 5.55 -11.98 0.73
C SER A 7 6.51 -11.49 1.82
N GLY A 8 7.59 -10.79 1.43
CA GLY A 8 8.53 -10.12 2.33
C GLY A 8 7.87 -9.13 3.30
N ILE A 9 6.70 -8.58 2.96
CA ILE A 9 5.94 -7.67 3.85
C ILE A 9 5.56 -8.36 5.17
N ARG A 10 5.29 -9.67 5.15
CA ARG A 10 4.91 -10.48 6.32
C ARG A 10 6.08 -10.86 7.20
N THR A 11 7.26 -11.01 6.61
CA THR A 11 8.45 -11.54 7.28
C THR A 11 9.49 -10.47 7.57
N ASN A 12 9.11 -9.20 7.37
CA ASN A 12 9.99 -8.05 7.39
C ASN A 12 11.26 -8.19 6.51
N LYS A 13 11.15 -8.94 5.40
CA LYS A 13 12.23 -9.08 4.40
C LYS A 13 12.16 -7.98 3.35
N GLU A 14 13.18 -7.89 2.50
CA GLU A 14 13.20 -6.93 1.40
C GLU A 14 11.98 -7.11 0.48
N LEU A 15 11.47 -5.98 -0.01
CA LEU A 15 10.41 -5.93 -1.00
C LEU A 15 11.05 -5.77 -2.39
N PRO A 16 10.36 -6.17 -3.46
CA PRO A 16 10.75 -5.85 -4.83
C PRO A 16 11.06 -4.36 -5.01
N ASP A 17 11.96 -4.02 -5.91
CA ASP A 17 12.30 -2.62 -6.20
C ASP A 17 11.09 -1.86 -6.78
N TRP A 18 10.79 -0.70 -6.19
CA TRP A 18 9.68 0.18 -6.56
C TRP A 18 9.84 0.81 -7.95
N HIS A 19 11.05 0.89 -8.51
CA HIS A 19 11.26 1.39 -9.88
C HIS A 19 10.67 0.47 -10.96
N ASN A 20 10.37 -0.78 -10.61
CA ASN A 20 9.87 -1.76 -11.58
C ASN A 20 8.35 -1.70 -11.76
N VAL A 21 7.63 -0.74 -11.16
CA VAL A 21 6.17 -0.62 -11.33
C VAL A 21 5.83 -0.40 -12.80
N THR A 22 4.87 -1.18 -13.31
CA THR A 22 4.46 -1.09 -14.71
C THR A 22 3.24 -0.17 -14.81
N ILE A 23 3.36 0.92 -15.55
CA ILE A 23 2.26 1.87 -15.78
C ILE A 23 1.53 1.47 -17.07
N PRO A 24 0.22 1.14 -17.04
CA PRO A 24 -0.57 0.93 -18.25
C PRO A 24 -0.65 2.20 -19.11
N GLU A 25 -0.57 2.04 -20.43
CA GLU A 25 -0.64 3.18 -21.36
C GLU A 25 -1.94 3.98 -21.22
N ASP A 26 -3.04 3.27 -21.01
CA ASP A 26 -4.40 3.82 -20.97
C ASP A 26 -4.66 4.76 -19.78
N ILE A 27 -3.79 4.77 -18.76
CA ILE A 27 -3.96 5.58 -17.55
C ILE A 27 -3.00 6.77 -17.46
N LYS A 28 -2.11 6.96 -18.44
CA LYS A 28 -1.08 8.01 -18.37
C LYS A 28 -1.68 9.41 -18.18
N ASP A 29 -2.77 9.70 -18.87
CA ASP A 29 -3.47 10.99 -18.78
C ASP A 29 -4.20 11.20 -17.44
N MET A 30 -4.37 10.14 -16.65
CA MET A 30 -5.04 10.16 -15.33
C MET A 30 -4.07 9.87 -14.19
N LEU A 31 -2.76 9.78 -14.46
CA LEU A 31 -1.78 9.35 -13.48
C LEU A 31 -1.65 10.35 -12.33
N ASP A 32 -1.74 11.66 -12.62
CA ASP A 32 -1.71 12.71 -11.59
C ASP A 32 -2.88 12.55 -10.61
N ASP A 33 -4.10 12.42 -11.12
CA ASP A 33 -5.31 12.21 -10.30
C ASP A 33 -5.21 10.94 -9.46
N TYR A 34 -4.70 9.84 -10.04
CA TYR A 34 -4.48 8.58 -9.34
C TYR A 34 -3.45 8.72 -8.22
N THR A 35 -2.30 9.36 -8.49
CA THR A 35 -1.25 9.53 -7.49
C THR A 35 -1.68 10.48 -6.36
N GLU A 36 -2.48 11.51 -6.64
CA GLU A 36 -3.06 12.39 -5.61
C GLU A 36 -4.06 11.64 -4.72
N SER A 37 -4.98 10.88 -5.34
CA SER A 37 -5.93 10.02 -4.63
C SER A 37 -5.21 9.01 -3.72
N LEU A 38 -4.18 8.36 -4.26
CA LEU A 38 -3.39 7.38 -3.53
C LEU A 38 -2.60 8.01 -2.37
N ASN A 39 -2.00 9.19 -2.55
CA ASN A 39 -1.36 9.93 -1.46
C ASN A 39 -2.33 10.23 -0.31
N SER A 40 -3.53 10.70 -0.62
CA SER A 40 -4.57 10.97 0.39
C SER A 40 -4.93 9.72 1.22
N MET A 41 -5.03 8.57 0.57
CA MET A 41 -5.27 7.30 1.26
C MET A 41 -4.07 6.84 2.10
N LEU A 42 -2.84 7.10 1.66
CA LEU A 42 -1.63 6.78 2.41
C LEU A 42 -1.48 7.66 3.67
N ASP A 43 -1.91 8.93 3.60
CA ASP A 43 -1.98 9.81 4.76
C ASP A 43 -3.04 9.34 5.76
N GLU A 44 -4.23 8.92 5.28
CA GLU A 44 -5.25 8.30 6.12
C GLU A 44 -4.73 7.02 6.80
N LEU A 45 -4.01 6.18 6.05
CA LEU A 45 -3.41 4.95 6.56
C LEU A 45 -2.39 5.24 7.66
N GLU A 46 -1.49 6.21 7.46
CA GLU A 46 -0.49 6.60 8.46
C GLU A 46 -1.16 7.09 9.74
N LYS A 47 -2.14 7.99 9.62
CA LYS A 47 -2.87 8.51 10.78
C LYS A 47 -3.50 7.37 11.60
N ASN A 48 -4.16 6.43 10.93
CA ASN A 48 -4.76 5.28 11.59
C ASN A 48 -3.69 4.35 12.21
N THR A 49 -2.54 4.21 11.55
CA THR A 49 -1.39 3.42 12.03
C THR A 49 -0.79 4.01 13.30
N LEU A 50 -0.54 5.33 13.35
CA LEU A 50 -0.02 6.00 14.55
C LEU A 50 -1.03 5.97 15.72
N SER A 51 -2.32 6.11 15.42
CA SER A 51 -3.39 5.88 16.40
C SER A 51 -3.38 4.44 16.93
N TYR A 52 -3.15 3.46 16.05
CA TYR A 52 -3.08 2.04 16.42
C TYR A 52 -1.86 1.75 17.32
N GLU A 53 -0.70 2.31 16.97
CA GLU A 53 0.54 2.18 17.71
C GLU A 53 0.46 2.80 19.12
N SER A 54 -0.16 3.97 19.24
CA SER A 54 -0.36 4.68 20.52
C SER A 54 -1.37 4.02 21.48
N GLY A 55 -1.89 2.84 21.13
CA GLY A 55 -2.72 2.02 22.00
C GLY A 55 -4.21 1.99 21.63
N ASN A 56 -4.65 2.74 20.61
CA ASN A 56 -6.01 2.65 20.10
C ASN A 56 -6.16 1.45 19.14
N ARG A 57 -6.06 0.25 19.69
CA ARG A 57 -6.11 -1.03 18.95
C ARG A 57 -7.52 -1.61 18.86
N GLY A 58 -8.53 -0.79 19.15
CA GLY A 58 -9.93 -1.20 19.11
C GLY A 58 -10.36 -1.65 17.71
N LYS A 59 -11.49 -2.36 17.67
CA LYS A 59 -12.10 -2.84 16.42
C LYS A 59 -12.32 -1.71 15.40
N GLU A 60 -12.73 -0.53 15.86
CA GLU A 60 -12.99 0.61 14.98
C GLU A 60 -11.75 1.07 14.21
N ASN A 61 -10.60 1.17 14.88
CA ASN A 61 -9.36 1.59 14.23
C ASN A 61 -8.83 0.50 13.30
N THR A 62 -8.92 -0.77 13.73
CA THR A 62 -8.61 -1.96 12.92
C THR A 62 -9.44 -1.98 11.64
N ASP A 63 -10.76 -1.76 11.75
CA ASP A 63 -11.67 -1.72 10.61
C ASP A 63 -11.36 -0.52 9.69
N SER A 64 -10.90 0.60 10.24
CA SER A 64 -10.50 1.78 9.46
C SER A 64 -9.27 1.49 8.60
N ILE A 65 -8.23 0.88 9.19
CA ILE A 65 -7.04 0.44 8.45
C ILE A 65 -7.41 -0.51 7.31
N LYS A 66 -8.22 -1.55 7.61
CA LYS A 66 -8.67 -2.53 6.60
C LYS A 66 -9.43 -1.86 5.46
N ARG A 67 -10.31 -0.89 5.76
CA ARG A 67 -11.06 -0.15 4.73
C ARG A 67 -10.14 0.65 3.81
N VAL A 68 -9.11 1.31 4.37
CA VAL A 68 -8.15 2.09 3.57
C VAL A 68 -7.36 1.17 2.64
N LEU A 69 -6.81 0.07 3.16
CA LEU A 69 -6.10 -0.93 2.34
C LEU A 69 -7.01 -1.48 1.22
N HIS A 70 -8.26 -1.80 1.54
CA HIS A 70 -9.21 -2.31 0.56
C HIS A 70 -9.49 -1.31 -0.57
N LYS A 71 -9.61 -0.02 -0.25
CA LYS A 71 -9.77 1.04 -1.25
C LYS A 71 -8.55 1.16 -2.15
N ILE A 72 -7.34 1.21 -1.56
CA ILE A 72 -6.09 1.31 -2.33
C ILE A 72 -5.98 0.13 -3.31
N LYS A 73 -6.27 -1.09 -2.85
CA LYS A 73 -6.26 -2.29 -3.71
C LYS A 73 -7.27 -2.18 -4.85
N GLY A 74 -8.49 -1.74 -4.54
CA GLY A 74 -9.55 -1.56 -5.52
C GLY A 74 -9.17 -0.55 -6.60
N GLU A 75 -8.61 0.58 -6.20
CA GLU A 75 -8.19 1.64 -7.12
C GLU A 75 -7.01 1.18 -7.98
N ALA A 76 -5.95 0.62 -7.38
CA ALA A 76 -4.80 0.07 -8.11
C ALA A 76 -5.21 -1.02 -9.10
N SER A 77 -6.15 -1.89 -8.71
CA SER A 77 -6.68 -2.94 -9.59
C SER A 77 -7.52 -2.37 -10.73
N MET A 78 -8.26 -1.28 -10.49
CA MET A 78 -9.07 -0.62 -11.51
C MET A 78 -8.21 0.07 -12.57
N VAL A 79 -7.09 0.69 -12.16
CA VAL A 79 -6.15 1.34 -13.07
C VAL A 79 -5.09 0.38 -13.65
N GLY A 80 -5.07 -0.88 -13.22
CA GLY A 80 -4.16 -1.91 -13.76
C GLY A 80 -2.73 -1.87 -13.22
N ILE A 81 -2.49 -1.22 -12.07
CA ILE A 81 -1.18 -1.22 -11.40
C ILE A 81 -1.07 -2.50 -10.54
N GLU A 82 -0.60 -3.57 -11.18
CA GLU A 82 -0.52 -4.92 -10.58
C GLU A 82 0.41 -4.98 -9.36
N GLU A 83 1.51 -4.22 -9.35
CA GLU A 83 2.45 -4.22 -8.24
C GLU A 83 1.85 -3.69 -6.93
N ILE A 84 1.15 -2.56 -7.00
CA ILE A 84 0.47 -1.97 -5.84
C ILE A 84 -0.69 -2.87 -5.42
N THR A 85 -1.42 -3.44 -6.39
CA THR A 85 -2.50 -4.39 -6.12
C THR A 85 -2.02 -5.60 -5.32
N GLU A 86 -0.95 -6.26 -5.77
CA GLU A 86 -0.39 -7.44 -5.10
C GLU A 86 0.24 -7.09 -3.74
N LEU A 87 1.00 -5.99 -3.65
CA LEU A 87 1.56 -5.56 -2.37
C LEU A 87 0.46 -5.26 -1.34
N THR A 88 -0.62 -4.58 -1.76
CA THR A 88 -1.74 -4.27 -0.87
C THR A 88 -2.45 -5.53 -0.42
N HIS A 89 -2.64 -6.50 -1.33
CA HIS A 89 -3.21 -7.79 -0.99
C HIS A 89 -2.35 -8.56 0.03
N GLN A 90 -1.02 -8.61 -0.14
CA GLN A 90 -0.13 -9.21 0.84
C GLN A 90 -0.16 -8.45 2.18
N THR A 91 -0.35 -7.13 2.15
CA THR A 91 -0.46 -6.27 3.34
C THR A 91 -1.76 -6.54 4.11
N GLU A 92 -2.90 -6.67 3.42
CA GLU A 92 -4.18 -7.08 4.04
C GLU A 92 -4.03 -8.44 4.73
N PHE A 93 -3.41 -9.41 4.05
CA PHE A 93 -3.18 -10.74 4.62
C PHE A 93 -2.24 -10.69 5.83
N ALA A 94 -1.13 -9.95 5.72
CA ALA A 94 -0.19 -9.72 6.82
C ALA A 94 -0.87 -9.10 8.03
N PHE A 95 -1.79 -8.17 7.82
CA PHE A 95 -2.49 -7.48 8.89
C PHE A 95 -3.38 -8.42 9.72
N GLU A 96 -3.95 -9.46 9.12
CA GLU A 96 -4.72 -10.48 9.85
C GLU A 96 -3.80 -11.46 10.60
N GLU A 97 -2.66 -11.85 10.02
CA GLU A 97 -1.76 -12.86 10.60
C GLU A 97 -0.81 -12.31 11.67
N LEU A 98 -0.34 -11.08 11.50
CA LEU A 98 0.66 -10.49 12.38
C LEU A 98 0.07 -10.13 13.74
N ASN A 99 0.91 -10.26 14.77
CA ASN A 99 0.59 -9.75 16.10
C ASN A 99 0.44 -8.23 16.07
N GLU A 100 -0.39 -7.69 16.94
CA GLU A 100 -0.68 -6.24 16.99
C GLU A 100 0.57 -5.36 17.05
N ASN A 101 1.62 -5.82 17.76
CA ASN A 101 2.87 -5.07 17.90
C ASN A 101 3.70 -4.99 16.61
N GLN A 102 3.44 -5.87 15.64
CA GLN A 102 4.18 -5.92 14.37
C GLN A 102 3.47 -5.17 13.24
N ARG A 103 2.17 -4.88 13.41
CA ARG A 103 1.33 -4.26 12.38
C ARG A 103 1.78 -2.83 12.06
N PRO A 104 2.13 -1.96 13.02
CA PRO A 104 2.55 -0.59 12.72
C PRO A 104 3.75 -0.53 11.78
N ASP A 105 4.86 -1.17 12.14
CA ASP A 105 6.08 -1.21 11.31
C ASP A 105 5.80 -1.76 9.91
N MET A 106 4.96 -2.79 9.81
CA MET A 106 4.56 -3.38 8.54
C MET A 106 3.76 -2.40 7.67
N LEU A 107 2.80 -1.67 8.26
CA LEU A 107 2.00 -0.66 7.56
C LEU A 107 2.83 0.54 7.11
N LEU A 108 3.77 1.00 7.95
CA LEU A 108 4.68 2.08 7.59
C LEU A 108 5.62 1.67 6.46
N LYS A 109 6.15 0.44 6.51
CA LYS A 109 6.95 -0.13 5.41
C LYS A 109 6.16 -0.23 4.10
N TYR A 110 4.89 -0.63 4.17
CA TYR A 110 3.98 -0.61 3.03
C TYR A 110 3.82 0.81 2.47
N LYS A 111 3.52 1.79 3.34
CA LYS A 111 3.39 3.20 2.95
C LYS A 111 4.65 3.70 2.24
N ASP A 112 5.81 3.52 2.85
CA ASP A 112 7.09 3.97 2.31
C ASP A 112 7.36 3.42 0.90
N TRP A 113 7.03 2.14 0.69
CA TRP A 113 7.19 1.52 -0.61
C TRP A 113 6.26 2.14 -1.65
N VAL A 114 4.98 2.32 -1.31
CA VAL A 114 3.99 2.89 -2.24
C VAL A 114 4.30 4.35 -2.54
N CYS A 115 4.69 5.16 -1.55
CA CYS A 115 5.14 6.54 -1.76
C CYS A 115 6.32 6.61 -2.75
N LYS A 116 7.33 5.76 -2.59
CA LYS A 116 8.46 5.73 -3.54
C LYS A 116 8.05 5.30 -4.94
N ALA A 117 7.12 4.36 -5.04
CA ALA A 117 6.56 3.93 -6.31
C ALA A 117 5.83 5.07 -7.03
N ILE A 118 4.91 5.77 -6.35
CA ILE A 118 4.16 6.89 -6.94
C ILE A 118 5.06 8.08 -7.31
N ASP A 119 6.05 8.41 -6.47
CA ASP A 119 7.03 9.45 -6.78
C ASP A 119 7.83 9.11 -8.04
N THR A 120 8.16 7.84 -8.22
CA THR A 120 8.87 7.35 -9.42
C THR A 120 7.95 7.40 -10.64
N MET A 121 6.68 7.02 -10.51
CA MET A 121 5.71 7.08 -11.60
C MET A 121 5.52 8.51 -12.12
N ALA A 122 5.42 9.48 -11.22
CA ALA A 122 5.29 10.90 -11.57
C ALA A 122 6.54 11.47 -12.30
N GLN A 123 7.72 10.88 -12.10
CA GLN A 123 8.96 11.28 -12.79
C GLN A 123 9.14 10.63 -14.17
N GLN A 124 8.31 9.64 -14.52
CA GLN A 124 8.38 8.90 -15.79
C GLN A 124 7.44 9.46 -16.87
N VAL A 125 6.61 10.45 -16.53
CA VAL A 125 5.71 11.17 -17.44
C VAL A 125 6.38 12.42 -18.01
#